data_AF-A0A4U6R4S4-F1
#
_entry.id   AF-A0A4U6R4S4-F1
#
_cell.length_a   1.000
_cell.length_b   1.000
_cell.length_c   1.000
_cell.angle_alpha   90.00
_cell.angle_beta   90.00
_cell.angle_gamma   90.00
#
_symmetry.space_group_name_H-M   'P 1'
#
loop_
_entity.id
_entity.type
_entity.pdbx_description
1 polymer ?
#
loop_
_entity_poly.entity_id
_entity_poly.type
_entity_poly.pdbx_seq_one_letter_code
_entity_poly.pdbx_strand_id
1 'polypeptide(L)'
;MGVNLSVDRPARKAPIWQYLALAGVVLITPFFFIGGPGWTDGPLYKSAWNLGHILFFALLTLAVQPWRIWTGWLLWGLTTLAVLLVGLGIEVLQYGISRQMDWQDIFRNLLGLWAVIAIRPLASCAGHSVLAIWSLRIIVGVLLVVEVTATAGVALQQYRVSQLLPALYDFEQPDPSPFWKGPIQKEPIDPVSGSNENGQEGQLRISLTTDRYSGVSLHNFPSDWRHYSHLVIVLHNPQDHPLPMVLRINDVEHDLGDNAYNDRFNTRLVLPPGEQSFRLDLNRVRNAPAGRTMDMGSVRRLGLFVSRLEEPKTVYLREIRLE
;
A
#
# COMPACT_ATOMS: atom_id res chain seq x y z
N MET A 1 14.82 41.43 63.80
CA MET A 1 13.93 41.49 62.62
C MET A 1 14.47 40.47 61.62
N GLY A 2 14.00 39.22 61.71
CA GLY A 2 14.53 38.11 60.92
C GLY A 2 13.86 38.07 59.54
N VAL A 3 14.66 38.18 58.49
CA VAL A 3 14.26 38.06 57.09
C VAL A 3 13.85 36.61 56.82
N ASN A 4 12.57 36.37 56.56
CA ASN A 4 12.06 35.09 56.05
C ASN A 4 12.48 34.95 54.59
N LEU A 5 13.58 34.22 54.35
CA LEU A 5 13.99 33.80 53.01
C LEU A 5 13.09 32.66 52.53
N SER A 6 12.73 32.77 51.26
CA SER A 6 11.80 31.96 50.49
C SER A 6 12.00 30.45 50.64
N VAL A 7 10.88 29.74 50.84
CA VAL A 7 10.77 28.29 50.69
C VAL A 7 11.08 27.92 49.23
N ASP A 8 12.24 27.29 49.02
CA ASP A 8 12.58 26.62 47.77
C ASP A 8 11.50 25.56 47.47
N ARG A 9 10.76 25.76 46.37
CA ARG A 9 9.91 24.71 45.81
C ARG A 9 10.84 23.72 45.11
N PRO A 10 10.90 22.44 45.52
CA PRO A 10 11.74 21.47 44.83
C PRO A 10 11.27 21.31 43.39
N ALA A 11 12.19 21.51 42.44
CA ALA A 11 11.97 21.21 41.03
C ALA A 11 11.48 19.77 40.91
N ARG A 12 10.21 19.56 40.53
CA ARG A 12 9.66 18.23 40.28
C ARG A 12 10.46 17.60 39.14
N LYS A 13 11.38 16.70 39.47
CA LYS A 13 12.15 15.91 38.49
C LYS A 13 11.16 15.29 37.50
N ALA A 14 11.28 15.66 36.22
CA ALA A 14 10.48 15.02 35.19
C ALA A 14 10.80 13.51 35.21
N PRO A 15 9.77 12.64 35.17
CA PRO A 15 9.98 11.20 35.23
C PRO A 15 10.79 10.77 34.01
N ILE A 16 11.73 9.83 34.18
CA ILE A 16 12.64 9.34 33.12
C ILE A 16 11.92 8.99 31.81
N TRP A 17 10.70 8.47 31.91
CA TRP A 17 9.82 8.14 30.78
C TRP A 17 9.44 9.35 29.92
N GLN A 18 9.35 10.55 30.48
CA GLN A 18 9.07 11.79 29.73
C GLN A 18 10.24 12.13 28.81
N TYR A 19 11.48 12.01 29.29
CA TYR A 19 12.67 12.24 28.49
C TYR A 19 12.85 11.18 27.40
N LEU A 20 12.56 9.91 27.72
CA LEU A 20 12.55 8.84 26.72
C LEU A 20 11.50 9.08 25.63
N ALA A 21 10.29 9.51 26.00
CA ALA A 21 9.25 9.87 25.04
C ALA A 21 9.66 11.05 24.16
N LEU A 22 10.26 12.09 24.75
CA LEU A 22 10.77 13.24 23.99
C LEU A 22 11.89 12.85 23.03
N ALA A 23 12.83 12.01 23.47
CA ALA A 23 13.89 11.48 22.60
C ALA A 23 13.28 10.67 21.44
N GLY A 24 12.29 9.81 21.72
CA GLY A 24 11.57 9.07 20.70
C GLY A 24 10.87 9.98 19.68
N VAL A 25 10.20 11.05 20.12
CA VAL A 25 9.61 12.06 19.23
C VAL A 25 10.67 12.68 18.34
N VAL A 26 11.77 13.17 18.91
CA VAL A 26 12.87 13.80 18.14
C VAL A 26 13.45 12.84 17.10
N LEU A 27 13.60 11.56 17.44
CA LEU A 27 14.11 10.53 16.53
C LEU A 27 13.11 10.17 15.42
N ILE A 28 11.80 10.19 15.70
CA ILE A 28 10.77 9.80 14.74
C ILE A 28 10.38 10.96 13.81
N THR A 29 10.45 12.22 14.26
CA THR A 29 10.05 13.40 13.47
C THR A 29 10.64 13.44 12.04
N PRO A 30 11.94 13.15 11.80
CA PRO A 30 12.50 13.16 10.45
C PRO A 30 11.79 12.21 9.49
N PHE A 31 11.25 11.09 9.98
CA PHE A 31 10.57 10.08 9.16
C PHE A 31 9.22 10.57 8.60
N PHE A 32 8.66 11.65 9.13
CA PHE A 32 7.52 12.29 8.46
C PHE A 32 7.93 12.89 7.11
N PHE A 33 9.18 13.31 6.95
CA PHE A 33 9.64 14.04 5.76
C PHE A 33 10.67 13.27 4.93
N ILE A 34 11.38 12.31 5.53
CA ILE A 34 12.52 11.62 4.92
C ILE A 34 12.29 10.10 5.01
N GLY A 35 12.44 9.41 3.88
CA GLY A 35 12.54 7.95 3.82
C GLY A 35 11.23 7.16 3.98
N GLY A 36 10.08 7.83 4.15
CA GLY A 36 8.81 7.11 4.17
C GLY A 36 8.27 6.78 2.78
N PRO A 37 7.16 6.04 2.72
CA PRO A 37 6.70 5.43 1.48
C PRO A 37 6.34 6.47 0.43
N GLY A 38 6.89 6.25 -0.77
CA GLY A 38 6.51 6.93 -2.00
C GLY A 38 5.36 6.21 -2.71
N TRP A 39 4.88 6.82 -3.80
CA TRP A 39 3.80 6.29 -4.61
C TRP A 39 4.10 4.90 -5.21
N THR A 40 5.37 4.57 -5.45
CA THR A 40 5.80 3.30 -6.06
C THR A 40 5.91 2.15 -5.06
N ASP A 41 6.06 2.45 -3.76
CA ASP A 41 6.31 1.46 -2.72
C ASP A 41 5.18 0.44 -2.56
N GLY A 42 5.57 -0.74 -2.10
CA GLY A 42 4.69 -1.88 -1.87
C GLY A 42 3.61 -1.59 -0.81
N PRO A 43 2.42 -2.21 -0.92
CA PRO A 43 1.32 -1.97 0.01
C PRO A 43 1.67 -2.24 1.48
N LEU A 44 2.48 -3.27 1.75
CA LEU A 44 2.90 -3.62 3.11
C LEU A 44 3.77 -2.55 3.75
N TYR A 45 4.79 -2.05 3.03
CA TYR A 45 5.66 -1.00 3.55
C TYR A 45 4.86 0.27 3.88
N LYS A 46 3.93 0.66 2.99
CA LYS A 46 2.99 1.75 3.22
C LYS A 46 2.15 1.55 4.49
N SER A 47 1.48 0.41 4.59
CA SER A 47 0.60 0.13 5.74
C SER A 47 1.36 0.08 7.06
N ALA A 48 2.55 -0.53 7.07
CA ALA A 48 3.38 -0.61 8.26
C ALA A 48 3.93 0.77 8.66
N TRP A 49 4.34 1.59 7.70
CA TRP A 49 4.80 2.96 7.94
C TRP A 49 3.71 3.83 8.59
N ASN A 50 2.48 3.71 8.10
CA ASN A 50 1.36 4.52 8.60
C ASN A 50 1.04 4.24 10.08
N LEU A 51 1.34 3.05 10.60
CA LEU A 51 1.25 2.77 12.05
C LEU A 51 2.21 3.63 12.89
N GLY A 52 3.29 4.13 12.28
CA GLY A 52 4.23 5.06 12.91
C GLY A 52 3.57 6.35 13.41
N HIS A 53 2.48 6.79 12.77
CA HIS A 53 1.69 7.95 13.22
C HIS A 53 1.08 7.73 14.61
N ILE A 54 0.50 6.56 14.85
CA ILE A 54 -0.09 6.20 16.15
C ILE A 54 1.00 6.24 17.22
N LEU A 55 2.16 5.64 16.95
CA LEU A 55 3.29 5.61 17.87
C LEU A 55 3.82 7.03 18.15
N PHE A 56 4.01 7.84 17.12
CA PHE A 56 4.51 9.20 17.25
C PHE A 56 3.60 10.06 18.13
N PHE A 57 2.30 10.10 17.85
CA PHE A 57 1.36 10.92 18.62
C PHE A 57 1.13 10.38 20.03
N ALA A 58 1.26 9.08 20.26
CA ALA A 58 1.30 8.52 21.62
C ALA A 58 2.54 9.01 22.40
N LEU A 59 3.73 8.95 21.80
CA LEU A 59 4.96 9.44 22.43
C LEU A 59 4.93 10.96 22.65
N LEU A 60 4.42 11.73 21.69
CA LEU A 60 4.24 13.17 21.81
C LEU A 60 3.33 13.51 23.00
N THR A 61 2.23 12.78 23.13
CA THR A 61 1.29 12.95 24.25
C THR A 61 1.96 12.64 25.60
N LEU A 62 2.79 11.59 25.66
CA LEU A 62 3.58 11.24 26.85
C LEU A 62 4.70 12.24 27.17
N ALA A 63 5.26 12.91 26.16
CA ALA A 63 6.30 13.91 26.33
C ALA A 63 5.72 15.25 26.82
N VAL A 64 4.62 15.70 26.22
CA VAL A 64 3.94 16.98 26.55
C VAL A 64 3.17 16.88 27.87
N GLN A 65 2.54 15.73 28.14
CA GLN A 65 1.74 15.48 29.34
C GLN A 65 0.64 16.53 29.56
N PRO A 66 -0.28 16.71 28.60
CA PRO A 66 -1.30 17.78 28.66
C PRO A 66 -2.22 17.69 29.89
N TRP A 67 -2.35 16.50 30.48
CA TRP A 67 -3.07 16.27 31.74
C TRP A 67 -2.49 16.97 32.97
N ARG A 68 -1.29 17.54 32.89
CA ARG A 68 -0.74 18.40 33.95
C ARG A 68 -1.39 19.78 33.97
N ILE A 69 -2.00 20.20 32.85
CA ILE A 69 -2.56 21.54 32.65
C ILE A 69 -4.09 21.47 32.62
N TRP A 70 -4.64 20.51 31.87
CA TRP A 70 -6.08 20.36 31.67
C TRP A 70 -6.59 19.02 32.17
N THR A 71 -7.86 18.95 32.54
CA THR A 71 -8.54 17.72 32.98
C THR A 71 -9.95 17.62 32.41
N GLY A 72 -10.52 16.42 32.42
CA GLY A 72 -11.90 16.19 31.96
C GLY A 72 -12.09 16.51 30.48
N TRP A 73 -13.27 16.99 30.09
CA TRP A 73 -13.62 17.24 28.68
C TRP A 73 -12.73 18.29 28.00
N LEU A 74 -12.23 19.28 28.74
CA LEU A 74 -11.33 20.31 28.21
C LEU A 74 -10.01 19.71 27.73
N LEU A 75 -9.46 18.75 28.47
CA LEU A 75 -8.29 17.99 28.05
C LEU A 75 -8.56 17.31 26.70
N TRP A 76 -9.63 16.52 26.62
CA TRP A 76 -10.00 15.79 25.41
C TRP A 76 -10.23 16.72 24.21
N GLY A 77 -11.01 17.78 24.38
CA GLY A 77 -11.35 18.71 23.30
C GLY A 77 -10.14 19.48 22.79
N LEU A 78 -9.36 20.11 23.68
CA LEU A 78 -8.22 20.93 23.30
C LEU A 78 -7.09 20.09 22.69
N THR A 79 -6.79 18.91 23.24
CA THR A 79 -5.72 18.08 22.67
C THR A 79 -6.14 17.46 21.34
N THR A 80 -7.41 17.08 21.19
CA THR A 80 -7.94 16.58 19.90
C THR A 80 -7.86 17.67 18.84
N LEU A 81 -8.29 18.90 19.16
CA LEU A 81 -8.18 20.03 18.25
C LEU A 81 -6.71 20.33 17.90
N ALA A 82 -5.81 20.33 18.89
CA ALA A 82 -4.39 20.56 18.65
C ALA A 82 -3.78 19.50 17.72
N VAL A 83 -4.04 18.21 17.95
CA VAL A 83 -3.53 17.12 17.10
C VAL A 83 -4.14 17.17 15.70
N LEU A 84 -5.42 17.54 15.57
CA LEU A 84 -6.05 17.73 14.27
C LEU A 84 -5.38 18.86 13.47
N LEU A 85 -5.14 20.01 14.10
CA LEU A 85 -4.46 21.14 13.46
C LEU A 85 -3.02 20.81 13.08
N VAL A 86 -2.28 20.12 13.95
CA VAL A 86 -0.91 19.66 13.66
C VAL A 86 -0.91 18.63 12.54
N GLY A 87 -1.82 17.65 12.57
CA GLY A 87 -1.96 16.64 11.52
C GLY A 87 -2.26 17.28 10.17
N LEU A 88 -3.23 18.19 10.11
CA LEU A 88 -3.52 18.95 8.89
C LEU A 88 -2.31 19.78 8.42
N GLY A 89 -1.56 20.38 9.34
CA GLY A 89 -0.33 21.10 9.02
C GLY A 89 0.73 20.19 8.40
N ILE A 90 0.91 18.98 8.93
CA ILE A 90 1.83 17.97 8.38
C ILE A 90 1.38 17.56 6.97
N GLU A 91 0.10 17.28 6.76
CA GLU A 91 -0.46 16.93 5.44
C GLU A 91 -0.23 18.05 4.42
N VAL A 92 -0.49 19.31 4.79
CA VAL A 92 -0.27 20.47 3.92
C VAL A 92 1.21 20.66 3.59
N LEU A 93 2.12 20.43 4.55
CA LEU A 93 3.56 20.50 4.31
C LEU A 93 4.07 19.36 3.42
N GLN A 94 3.44 18.19 3.49
CA GLN A 94 3.78 17.03 2.64
C GLN A 94 3.15 17.10 1.25
N TYR A 95 2.06 17.87 1.11
CA TYR A 95 1.34 18.05 -0.14
C TYR A 95 2.27 18.65 -1.22
N GLY A 96 2.40 17.92 -2.33
CA GLY A 96 3.23 18.34 -3.47
C GLY A 96 4.71 17.95 -3.41
N ILE A 97 5.22 17.44 -2.27
CA ILE A 97 6.63 17.00 -2.17
C ILE A 97 6.81 15.53 -2.61
N SER A 98 5.73 14.72 -2.60
CA SER A 98 5.65 13.36 -3.19
C SER A 98 4.46 12.55 -2.65
N ARG A 99 3.68 13.09 -1.69
CA ARG A 99 2.58 12.39 -1.02
C ARG A 99 1.21 12.97 -1.36
N GLN A 100 0.22 12.08 -1.39
CA GLN A 100 -1.19 12.44 -1.46
C GLN A 100 -1.73 12.57 -0.04
N MET A 101 -2.71 13.46 0.14
CA MET A 101 -3.33 13.68 1.44
C MET A 101 -4.09 12.41 1.85
N ASP A 102 -3.75 11.83 3.00
CA ASP A 102 -4.43 10.66 3.57
C ASP A 102 -5.19 11.06 4.85
N TRP A 103 -6.51 11.20 4.74
CA TRP A 103 -7.36 11.47 5.91
C TRP A 103 -7.21 10.42 7.01
N GLN A 104 -6.81 9.19 6.66
CA GLN A 104 -6.57 8.12 7.61
C GLN A 104 -5.34 8.41 8.48
N ASP A 105 -4.36 9.18 8.00
CA ASP A 105 -3.21 9.58 8.80
C ASP A 105 -3.61 10.57 9.91
N ILE A 106 -4.52 11.50 9.62
CA ILE A 106 -5.13 12.36 10.66
C ILE A 106 -5.86 11.51 11.71
N PHE A 107 -6.60 10.49 11.29
CA PHE A 107 -7.25 9.57 12.21
C PHE A 107 -6.25 8.79 13.09
N ARG A 108 -5.18 8.26 12.50
CA ARG A 108 -4.10 7.56 13.23
C ARG A 108 -3.39 8.47 14.25
N ASN A 109 -3.19 9.74 13.90
CA ASN A 109 -2.65 10.75 14.82
C ASN A 109 -3.54 10.91 16.06
N LEU A 110 -4.85 11.05 15.85
CA LEU A 110 -5.85 11.16 16.92
C LEU A 110 -5.91 9.87 17.76
N LEU A 111 -5.80 8.70 17.13
CA LEU A 111 -5.83 7.42 17.81
C LEU A 111 -4.63 7.24 18.76
N GLY A 112 -3.44 7.69 18.36
CA GLY A 112 -2.25 7.73 19.23
C GLY A 112 -2.44 8.61 20.48
N LEU A 113 -3.04 9.79 20.31
CA LEU A 113 -3.42 10.68 21.42
C LEU A 113 -4.43 10.01 22.36
N TRP A 114 -5.54 9.52 21.81
CA TRP A 114 -6.64 8.95 22.60
C TRP A 114 -6.21 7.69 23.35
N ALA A 115 -5.32 6.87 22.78
CA ALA A 115 -4.74 5.70 23.44
C ALA A 115 -4.07 6.08 24.77
N VAL A 116 -3.33 7.18 24.81
CA VAL A 116 -2.61 7.63 26.02
C VAL A 116 -3.56 8.28 27.03
N ILE A 117 -4.51 9.09 26.59
CA ILE A 117 -5.44 9.78 27.51
C ILE A 117 -6.44 8.78 28.12
N ALA A 118 -6.92 7.79 27.36
CA ALA A 118 -7.87 6.78 27.82
C ALA A 118 -7.33 5.92 28.99
N ILE A 119 -6.02 5.65 29.01
CA ILE A 119 -5.36 4.88 30.09
C ILE A 119 -5.01 5.73 31.32
N ARG A 120 -5.20 7.06 31.27
CA ARG A 120 -4.91 7.99 32.38
C ARG A 120 -6.21 8.44 33.08
N PRO A 121 -6.70 7.70 34.09
CA PRO A 121 -8.01 7.98 34.71
C PRO A 121 -8.03 9.33 35.42
N LEU A 122 -7.00 9.70 36.18
CA LEU A 122 -6.96 10.99 36.92
C LEU A 122 -7.07 12.23 36.02
N ALA A 123 -6.67 12.11 34.75
CA ALA A 123 -6.74 13.19 33.76
C ALA A 123 -8.15 13.35 33.16
N SER A 124 -8.91 12.25 33.08
CA SER A 124 -10.19 12.17 32.38
C SER A 124 -11.41 12.23 33.32
N CYS A 125 -11.22 12.13 34.64
CA CYS A 125 -12.27 11.69 35.57
C CYS A 125 -12.64 12.67 36.68
N ALA A 126 -12.72 13.97 36.43
CA ALA A 126 -13.41 14.85 37.36
C ALA A 126 -14.93 14.58 37.28
N GLY A 127 -15.42 13.57 38.01
CA GLY A 127 -16.87 13.30 38.20
C GLY A 127 -17.54 12.25 37.31
N HIS A 128 -16.81 11.42 36.57
CA HIS A 128 -17.40 10.39 35.69
C HIS A 128 -17.47 8.98 36.31
N SER A 129 -18.46 8.17 35.90
CA SER A 129 -18.64 6.80 36.36
C SER A 129 -17.55 5.85 35.83
N VAL A 130 -17.20 4.83 36.62
CA VAL A 130 -16.23 3.78 36.22
C VAL A 130 -16.60 3.14 34.88
N LEU A 131 -17.89 2.93 34.64
CA LEU A 131 -18.42 2.39 33.39
C LEU A 131 -18.05 3.25 32.17
N ALA A 132 -18.22 4.57 32.25
CA ALA A 132 -17.90 5.47 31.14
C ALA A 132 -16.41 5.42 30.74
N ILE A 133 -15.52 5.29 31.73
CA ILE A 133 -14.07 5.17 31.51
C ILE A 133 -13.73 3.86 30.79
N TRP A 134 -14.33 2.75 31.23
CA TRP A 134 -14.12 1.45 30.59
C TRP A 134 -14.69 1.41 29.18
N SER A 135 -15.88 1.99 28.96
CA SER A 135 -16.45 2.12 27.61
C SER A 135 -15.50 2.86 26.67
N LEU A 136 -14.94 3.99 27.12
CA LEU A 136 -13.99 4.76 26.32
C LEU A 136 -12.71 3.97 25.99
N ARG A 137 -12.17 3.26 26.97
CA ARG A 137 -10.99 2.38 26.77
C ARG A 137 -11.27 1.26 25.79
N ILE A 138 -12.46 0.64 25.88
CA ILE A 138 -12.88 -0.40 24.96
C ILE A 138 -13.02 0.18 23.55
N ILE A 139 -13.65 1.35 23.39
CA ILE A 139 -13.79 2.01 22.09
C ILE A 139 -12.43 2.26 21.47
N VAL A 140 -11.50 2.91 22.19
CA VAL A 140 -10.15 3.19 21.69
C VAL A 140 -9.37 1.90 21.41
N GLY A 141 -9.51 0.89 22.28
CA GLY A 141 -8.91 -0.42 22.08
C GLY A 141 -9.41 -1.13 20.83
N VAL A 142 -10.72 -1.08 20.57
CA VAL A 142 -11.32 -1.62 19.34
C VAL A 142 -10.80 -0.88 18.11
N LEU A 143 -10.73 0.45 18.15
CA LEU A 143 -10.19 1.24 17.03
C LEU A 143 -8.72 0.90 16.74
N LEU A 144 -7.89 0.71 17.78
CA LEU A 144 -6.51 0.24 17.62
C LEU A 144 -6.44 -1.17 17.00
N VAL A 145 -7.28 -2.10 17.47
CA VAL A 145 -7.35 -3.45 16.92
C VAL A 145 -7.77 -3.42 15.44
N VAL A 146 -8.72 -2.55 15.07
CA VAL A 146 -9.13 -2.38 13.66
C VAL A 146 -7.96 -1.92 12.79
N GLU A 147 -7.21 -0.88 13.19
CA GLU A 147 -6.05 -0.39 12.42
C GLU A 147 -4.94 -1.45 12.27
N VAL A 148 -4.64 -2.17 13.36
CA VAL A 148 -3.62 -3.23 13.34
C VAL A 148 -4.08 -4.40 12.48
N THR A 149 -5.37 -4.77 12.56
CA THR A 149 -5.94 -5.86 11.75
C THR A 149 -5.95 -5.51 10.27
N ALA A 150 -6.25 -4.26 9.90
CA ALA A 150 -6.16 -3.79 8.52
C ALA A 150 -4.74 -3.95 7.97
N THR A 151 -3.72 -3.53 8.74
CA THR A 151 -2.30 -3.70 8.35
C THR A 151 -1.90 -5.17 8.27
N ALA A 152 -2.34 -5.99 9.22
CA ALA A 152 -2.10 -7.42 9.21
C ALA A 152 -2.76 -8.10 8.00
N GLY A 153 -3.94 -7.64 7.58
CA GLY A 153 -4.61 -8.09 6.36
C GLY A 153 -3.77 -7.82 5.10
N VAL A 154 -3.21 -6.61 4.98
CA VAL A 154 -2.30 -6.26 3.88
C VAL A 154 -1.03 -7.13 3.91
N ALA A 155 -0.45 -7.35 5.09
CA ALA A 155 0.72 -8.19 5.26
C ALA A 155 0.46 -9.64 4.85
N LEU A 156 -0.66 -10.20 5.31
CA LEU A 156 -1.07 -11.57 4.96
C LEU A 156 -1.35 -11.69 3.46
N GLN A 157 -1.94 -10.68 2.84
CA GLN A 157 -2.17 -10.67 1.39
C GLN A 157 -0.84 -10.64 0.63
N GLN A 158 0.10 -9.76 1.00
CA GLN A 158 1.41 -9.70 0.35
C GLN A 158 2.20 -11.00 0.55
N TYR A 159 2.09 -11.62 1.73
CA TYR A 159 2.65 -12.95 1.97
C TYR A 159 2.05 -13.98 1.01
N ARG A 160 0.73 -14.06 0.90
CA ARG A 160 0.07 -14.98 -0.05
C ARG A 160 0.50 -14.74 -1.49
N VAL A 161 0.57 -13.48 -1.92
CA VAL A 161 1.06 -13.10 -3.25
C VAL A 161 2.49 -13.61 -3.46
N SER A 162 3.39 -13.47 -2.49
CA SER A 162 4.77 -13.95 -2.61
C SER A 162 4.87 -15.47 -2.81
N GLN A 163 3.88 -16.23 -2.33
CA GLN A 163 3.83 -17.68 -2.45
C GLN A 163 3.23 -18.16 -3.78
N LEU A 164 2.77 -17.26 -4.67
CA LEU A 164 2.20 -17.66 -5.96
C LEU A 164 3.25 -18.21 -6.93
N LEU A 165 4.53 -17.86 -6.73
CA LEU A 165 5.60 -18.31 -7.60
C LEU A 165 5.60 -19.85 -7.78
N PRO A 166 5.79 -20.34 -9.02
CA PRO A 166 6.16 -19.60 -10.23
C PRO A 166 5.01 -18.90 -10.96
N ALA A 167 3.74 -19.12 -10.56
CA ALA A 167 2.61 -18.41 -11.14
C ALA A 167 2.63 -16.93 -10.74
N LEU A 168 2.28 -16.05 -11.67
CA LEU A 168 2.17 -14.61 -11.38
C LEU A 168 0.75 -14.20 -11.00
N TYR A 169 -0.23 -15.06 -11.29
CA TYR A 169 -1.63 -14.88 -10.93
C TYR A 169 -2.29 -16.25 -10.75
N ASP A 170 -3.15 -16.36 -9.75
CA ASP A 170 -3.98 -17.53 -9.51
C ASP A 170 -5.36 -17.33 -10.16
N PHE A 171 -5.66 -18.12 -11.18
CA PHE A 171 -6.90 -18.01 -11.95
C PHE A 171 -8.12 -18.51 -11.18
N GLU A 172 -7.92 -19.16 -10.02
CA GLU A 172 -9.01 -19.54 -9.12
C GLU A 172 -9.51 -18.38 -8.26
N GLN A 173 -8.78 -17.26 -8.21
CA GLN A 173 -9.23 -16.05 -7.51
C GLN A 173 -10.58 -15.56 -8.05
N PRO A 174 -11.59 -15.37 -7.19
CA PRO A 174 -12.93 -14.95 -7.63
C PRO A 174 -12.96 -13.51 -8.13
N ASP A 175 -12.14 -12.63 -7.56
CA ASP A 175 -12.04 -11.22 -7.94
C ASP A 175 -10.61 -10.87 -8.39
N PRO A 176 -10.40 -10.52 -9.68
CA PRO A 176 -9.09 -10.10 -10.18
C PRO A 176 -8.71 -8.66 -9.80
N SER A 177 -9.64 -7.84 -9.30
CA SER A 177 -9.42 -6.41 -9.06
C SER A 177 -8.27 -6.04 -8.11
N PRO A 178 -7.91 -6.87 -7.09
CA PRO A 178 -6.74 -6.57 -6.24
C PRO A 178 -5.39 -6.76 -6.95
N PHE A 179 -5.39 -7.45 -8.10
CA PHE A 179 -4.19 -7.83 -8.86
C PHE A 179 -4.04 -7.01 -10.13
N TRP A 180 -5.18 -6.73 -10.77
CA TRP A 180 -5.27 -6.15 -12.10
C TRP A 180 -5.99 -4.81 -12.10
N LYS A 181 -5.50 -3.89 -12.92
CA LYS A 181 -6.17 -2.65 -13.28
C LYS A 181 -6.58 -2.70 -14.76
N GLY A 182 -7.83 -2.37 -15.04
CA GLY A 182 -8.37 -2.31 -16.40
C GLY A 182 -9.67 -3.12 -16.53
N PRO A 183 -10.25 -3.18 -17.74
CA PRO A 183 -11.50 -3.88 -18.01
C PRO A 183 -11.30 -5.41 -18.09
N ILE A 184 -11.07 -6.04 -16.93
CA ILE A 184 -10.82 -7.47 -16.77
C ILE A 184 -11.87 -8.12 -15.88
N GLN A 185 -12.32 -9.31 -16.24
CA GLN A 185 -13.31 -10.08 -15.48
C GLN A 185 -12.96 -11.56 -15.50
N LYS A 186 -13.24 -12.28 -14.41
CA LYS A 186 -13.13 -13.74 -14.39
C LYS A 186 -14.32 -14.35 -15.13
N GLU A 187 -14.03 -15.31 -15.99
CA GLU A 187 -15.03 -16.12 -16.68
C GLU A 187 -14.62 -17.61 -16.62
N PRO A 188 -15.58 -18.55 -16.60
CA PRO A 188 -15.26 -19.96 -16.74
C PRO A 188 -14.62 -20.25 -18.11
N ILE A 189 -13.81 -21.31 -18.18
CA ILE A 189 -13.31 -21.81 -19.45
C ILE A 189 -14.45 -22.54 -20.17
N ASP A 190 -14.77 -22.11 -21.39
CA ASP A 190 -15.78 -22.77 -22.23
C ASP A 190 -15.25 -24.15 -22.67
N PRO A 191 -15.96 -25.26 -22.34
CA PRO A 191 -15.56 -26.61 -22.72
C PRO A 191 -15.44 -26.83 -24.24
N VAL A 192 -16.11 -26.00 -25.04
CA VAL A 192 -16.16 -26.14 -26.51
C VAL A 192 -14.99 -25.44 -27.20
N SER A 193 -14.41 -24.40 -26.56
CA SER A 193 -13.47 -23.47 -27.19
C SER A 193 -12.00 -23.68 -26.78
N GLY A 194 -11.68 -24.67 -25.95
CA GLY A 194 -10.30 -25.03 -25.64
C GLY A 194 -10.15 -26.31 -24.82
N SER A 195 -9.08 -27.06 -25.06
CA SER A 195 -8.71 -28.21 -24.24
C SER A 195 -8.29 -27.74 -22.85
N ASN A 196 -8.92 -28.30 -21.82
CA ASN A 196 -8.59 -27.98 -20.44
C ASN A 196 -7.39 -28.81 -19.96
N GLU A 197 -6.25 -28.68 -20.64
CA GLU A 197 -5.10 -29.59 -20.46
C GLU A 197 -4.50 -29.53 -19.05
N ASN A 198 -4.65 -28.39 -18.37
CA ASN A 198 -4.12 -28.16 -17.02
C ASN A 198 -5.16 -28.26 -15.90
N GLY A 199 -6.42 -28.59 -16.20
CA GLY A 199 -7.49 -28.68 -15.20
C GLY A 199 -7.88 -27.34 -14.53
N GLN A 200 -7.47 -26.20 -15.10
CA GLN A 200 -7.93 -24.87 -14.64
C GLN A 200 -9.42 -24.69 -14.92
N GLU A 201 -10.16 -24.07 -14.00
CA GLU A 201 -11.61 -23.85 -14.20
C GLU A 201 -11.92 -22.41 -14.65
N GLY A 202 -10.99 -21.47 -14.44
CA GLY A 202 -11.15 -20.05 -14.74
C GLY A 202 -10.18 -19.49 -15.79
N GLN A 203 -10.65 -18.48 -16.53
CA GLN A 203 -9.86 -17.61 -17.40
C GLN A 203 -10.22 -16.14 -17.12
N LEU A 204 -9.37 -15.21 -17.57
CA LEU A 204 -9.64 -13.78 -17.47
C LEU A 204 -10.03 -13.20 -18.83
N ARG A 205 -11.26 -12.69 -18.93
CA ARG A 205 -11.73 -11.94 -20.09
C ARG A 205 -11.21 -10.51 -20.03
N ILE A 206 -10.49 -10.09 -21.07
CA ILE A 206 -9.97 -8.74 -21.25
C ILE A 206 -10.82 -8.05 -22.32
N SER A 207 -11.55 -7.00 -21.93
CA SER A 207 -12.35 -6.20 -22.88
C SER A 207 -11.50 -5.06 -23.44
N LEU A 208 -11.22 -5.08 -24.74
CA LEU A 208 -10.46 -4.06 -25.44
C LEU A 208 -11.40 -3.08 -26.12
N THR A 209 -11.14 -1.79 -25.92
CA THR A 209 -11.88 -0.63 -26.46
C THR A 209 -11.11 -0.01 -27.63
N THR A 210 -11.70 1.02 -28.23
CA THR A 210 -11.08 1.84 -29.30
C THR A 210 -10.15 2.94 -28.78
N ASP A 211 -9.89 2.97 -27.46
CA ASP A 211 -8.96 3.94 -26.86
C ASP A 211 -7.55 3.81 -27.44
N ARG A 212 -6.78 4.91 -27.38
CA ARG A 212 -5.39 4.94 -27.90
C ARG A 212 -4.56 3.78 -27.35
N TYR A 213 -4.71 3.46 -26.07
CA TYR A 213 -4.14 2.30 -25.41
C TYR A 213 -5.24 1.61 -24.62
N SER A 214 -5.65 0.42 -25.05
CA SER A 214 -6.71 -0.34 -24.39
C SER A 214 -6.18 -1.68 -23.92
N GLY A 215 -6.40 -2.02 -22.66
CA GLY A 215 -5.86 -3.23 -22.07
C GLY A 215 -5.83 -3.20 -20.55
N VAL A 216 -5.02 -4.09 -19.99
CA VAL A 216 -4.97 -4.38 -18.55
C VAL A 216 -3.53 -4.32 -18.04
N SER A 217 -3.39 -4.08 -16.74
CA SER A 217 -2.11 -4.07 -16.06
C SER A 217 -2.16 -4.89 -14.78
N LEU A 218 -1.30 -5.90 -14.69
CA LEU A 218 -1.01 -6.63 -13.46
C LEU A 218 -0.02 -5.81 -12.63
N HIS A 219 -0.36 -5.56 -11.36
CA HIS A 219 0.40 -4.66 -10.47
C HIS A 219 0.62 -5.18 -9.05
N ASN A 220 -0.01 -6.29 -8.68
CA ASN A 220 0.18 -6.94 -7.39
C ASN A 220 0.42 -8.42 -7.65
N PHE A 221 1.69 -8.78 -7.84
CA PHE A 221 2.17 -10.10 -8.21
C PHE A 221 3.57 -10.29 -7.58
N PRO A 222 4.10 -11.53 -7.48
CA PRO A 222 5.45 -11.73 -6.99
C PRO A 222 6.49 -10.98 -7.85
N SER A 223 7.24 -10.06 -7.25
CA SER A 223 8.13 -9.16 -7.97
C SER A 223 9.53 -9.72 -8.25
N ASP A 224 9.94 -10.77 -7.53
CA ASP A 224 11.29 -11.34 -7.62
C ASP A 224 11.38 -12.44 -8.67
N TRP A 225 11.90 -12.06 -9.82
CA TRP A 225 12.05 -12.90 -11.01
C TRP A 225 13.50 -13.35 -11.23
N ARG A 226 14.43 -13.07 -10.30
CA ARG A 226 15.88 -13.28 -10.48
C ARG A 226 16.27 -14.72 -10.78
N HIS A 227 15.51 -15.68 -10.27
CA HIS A 227 15.77 -17.12 -10.36
C HIS A 227 15.07 -17.81 -11.53
N TYR A 228 14.42 -17.04 -12.39
CA TYR A 228 13.71 -17.55 -13.56
C TYR A 228 14.39 -17.10 -14.86
N SER A 229 14.16 -17.88 -15.89
CA SER A 229 14.71 -17.75 -17.24
C SER A 229 13.69 -17.31 -18.27
N HIS A 230 12.41 -17.70 -18.13
CA HIS A 230 11.36 -17.35 -19.07
C HIS A 230 10.09 -16.85 -18.39
N LEU A 231 9.35 -16.00 -19.10
CA LEU A 231 7.96 -15.64 -18.82
C LEU A 231 7.07 -16.36 -19.84
N VAL A 232 6.09 -17.10 -19.35
CA VAL A 232 5.08 -17.79 -20.17
C VAL A 232 3.75 -17.08 -20.00
N ILE A 233 3.12 -16.73 -21.12
CA ILE A 233 1.79 -16.13 -21.19
C ILE A 233 0.95 -16.92 -22.20
N VAL A 234 -0.19 -17.45 -21.77
CA VAL A 234 -1.15 -18.14 -22.66
C VAL A 234 -2.37 -17.26 -22.87
N LEU A 235 -2.62 -16.90 -24.12
CA LEU A 235 -3.73 -16.05 -24.54
C LEU A 235 -4.61 -16.79 -25.56
N HIS A 236 -5.90 -16.51 -25.55
CA HIS A 236 -6.84 -16.99 -26.56
C HIS A 236 -7.54 -15.81 -27.24
N ASN A 237 -7.48 -15.81 -28.57
CA ASN A 237 -8.12 -14.84 -29.44
C ASN A 237 -9.32 -15.48 -30.15
N PRO A 238 -10.56 -15.09 -29.81
CA PRO A 238 -11.76 -15.63 -30.43
C PRO A 238 -12.08 -14.97 -31.78
N GLN A 239 -11.29 -14.01 -32.26
CA GLN A 239 -11.44 -13.43 -33.60
C GLN A 239 -10.87 -14.36 -34.67
N ASP A 240 -11.30 -14.17 -35.91
CA ASP A 240 -10.87 -14.91 -37.11
C ASP A 240 -9.59 -14.36 -37.75
N HIS A 241 -9.02 -13.29 -37.21
CA HIS A 241 -7.78 -12.67 -37.69
C HIS A 241 -6.78 -12.38 -36.56
N PRO A 242 -5.48 -12.28 -36.87
CA PRO A 242 -4.45 -12.00 -35.87
C PRO A 242 -4.64 -10.63 -35.20
N LEU A 243 -4.48 -10.60 -33.88
CA LEU A 243 -4.57 -9.40 -33.06
C LEU A 243 -3.18 -8.99 -32.56
N PRO A 244 -2.67 -7.80 -32.94
CA PRO A 244 -1.38 -7.33 -32.45
C PRO A 244 -1.50 -6.73 -31.04
N MET A 245 -1.09 -7.49 -30.04
CA MET A 245 -0.97 -7.02 -28.67
C MET A 245 0.44 -6.50 -28.36
N VAL A 246 0.55 -5.74 -27.28
CA VAL A 246 1.79 -5.22 -26.74
C VAL A 246 1.91 -5.72 -25.30
N LEU A 247 3.07 -6.28 -24.99
CA LEU A 247 3.48 -6.60 -23.64
C LEU A 247 4.48 -5.54 -23.16
N ARG A 248 4.14 -4.89 -22.05
CA ARG A 248 5.01 -3.97 -21.32
C ARG A 248 5.41 -4.59 -19.99
N ILE A 249 6.69 -4.52 -19.63
CA ILE A 249 7.18 -4.88 -18.29
C ILE A 249 8.10 -3.78 -17.80
N ASN A 250 7.96 -3.39 -16.53
CA ASN A 250 8.89 -2.48 -15.87
C ASN A 250 9.06 -2.79 -14.38
N ASP A 251 10.17 -2.34 -13.82
CA ASP A 251 10.52 -2.42 -12.40
C ASP A 251 10.16 -1.14 -11.64
N VAL A 252 10.51 -1.10 -10.36
CA VAL A 252 10.28 0.04 -9.46
C VAL A 252 11.07 1.28 -9.90
N GLU A 253 12.31 1.10 -10.36
CA GLU A 253 13.17 2.21 -10.78
C GLU A 253 12.59 2.98 -11.96
N HIS A 254 11.99 2.28 -12.93
CA HIS A 254 11.26 2.93 -14.03
C HIS A 254 10.10 3.80 -13.56
N ASP A 255 9.30 3.30 -12.61
CA ASP A 255 8.17 4.06 -12.08
C ASP A 255 8.71 5.31 -11.32
N LEU A 256 9.85 5.21 -10.63
CA LEU A 256 10.48 6.34 -9.92
C LEU A 256 11.09 7.41 -10.84
N GLY A 257 11.51 7.06 -12.06
CA GLY A 257 12.12 7.97 -13.02
C GLY A 257 11.12 8.78 -13.87
N ASP A 258 11.60 9.32 -14.98
CA ASP A 258 10.82 10.15 -15.91
C ASP A 258 9.81 9.36 -16.76
N ASN A 259 9.53 8.09 -16.40
CA ASN A 259 8.66 7.17 -17.14
C ASN A 259 9.09 7.03 -18.63
N ALA A 260 10.40 7.12 -18.89
CA ALA A 260 10.97 7.13 -20.23
C ALA A 260 10.68 5.83 -20.99
N TYR A 261 10.18 5.94 -22.22
CA TYR A 261 9.80 4.75 -23.01
C TYR A 261 10.94 3.72 -23.17
N ASN A 262 12.18 4.20 -23.28
CA ASN A 262 13.38 3.38 -23.47
C ASN A 262 13.91 2.76 -22.17
N ASP A 263 13.23 2.97 -21.04
CA ASP A 263 13.61 2.46 -19.73
C ASP A 263 12.74 1.27 -19.28
N ARG A 264 12.11 0.58 -20.24
CA ARG A 264 11.17 -0.51 -19.97
C ARG A 264 11.17 -1.50 -21.11
N PHE A 265 10.79 -2.75 -20.81
CA PHE A 265 10.56 -3.75 -21.84
C PHE A 265 9.23 -3.46 -22.53
N ASN A 266 9.25 -3.40 -23.86
CA ASN A 266 8.07 -3.40 -24.71
C ASN A 266 8.29 -4.34 -25.88
N THR A 267 7.38 -5.29 -26.10
CA THR A 267 7.40 -6.14 -27.28
C THR A 267 6.01 -6.29 -27.86
N ARG A 268 5.93 -6.48 -29.18
CA ARG A 268 4.69 -6.86 -29.86
C ARG A 268 4.50 -8.37 -29.74
N LEU A 269 3.29 -8.78 -29.37
CA LEU A 269 2.82 -10.17 -29.39
C LEU A 269 1.75 -10.24 -30.48
N VAL A 270 2.05 -10.91 -31.59
CA VAL A 270 1.05 -11.14 -32.65
C VAL A 270 0.26 -12.38 -32.25
N LEU A 271 -0.98 -12.18 -31.78
CA LEU A 271 -1.85 -13.24 -31.29
C LEU A 271 -2.72 -13.77 -32.44
N PRO A 272 -2.40 -14.95 -33.02
CA PRO A 272 -3.23 -15.54 -34.07
C PRO A 272 -4.63 -15.92 -33.54
N PRO A 273 -5.60 -16.22 -34.41
CA PRO A 273 -6.85 -16.85 -34.02
C PRO A 273 -6.61 -18.13 -33.20
N GLY A 274 -7.40 -18.33 -32.14
CA GLY A 274 -7.26 -19.46 -31.23
C GLY A 274 -6.29 -19.20 -30.07
N GLU A 275 -5.81 -20.29 -29.46
CA GLU A 275 -4.91 -20.25 -28.32
C GLU A 275 -3.43 -20.16 -28.75
N GLN A 276 -2.67 -19.31 -28.07
CA GLN A 276 -1.24 -19.13 -28.29
C GLN A 276 -0.49 -19.01 -26.96
N SER A 277 0.56 -19.82 -26.81
CA SER A 277 1.55 -19.67 -25.75
C SER A 277 2.72 -18.81 -26.23
N PHE A 278 3.01 -17.73 -25.50
CA PHE A 278 4.19 -16.90 -25.69
C PHE A 278 5.21 -17.22 -24.60
N ARG A 279 6.38 -17.71 -25.00
CA ARG A 279 7.52 -17.96 -24.11
C ARG A 279 8.61 -16.92 -24.38
N LEU A 280 8.87 -16.07 -23.39
CA LEU A 280 9.74 -14.90 -23.52
C LEU A 280 10.97 -15.06 -22.64
N ASP A 281 12.16 -14.91 -23.22
CA ASP A 281 13.43 -14.93 -22.49
C ASP A 281 13.55 -13.71 -21.57
N LEU A 282 13.69 -13.95 -20.27
CA LEU A 282 13.83 -12.90 -19.25
C LEU A 282 15.16 -12.16 -19.34
N ASN A 283 16.18 -12.71 -20.02
CA ASN A 283 17.39 -11.94 -20.32
C ASN A 283 17.10 -10.79 -21.28
N ARG A 284 16.14 -10.96 -22.21
CA ARG A 284 15.69 -9.85 -23.07
C ARG A 284 14.94 -8.79 -22.28
N VAL A 285 14.15 -9.19 -21.27
CA VAL A 285 13.47 -8.26 -20.37
C VAL A 285 14.47 -7.49 -19.52
N ARG A 286 15.43 -8.20 -18.93
CA ARG A 286 16.52 -7.64 -18.11
C ARG A 286 17.34 -6.60 -18.84
N ASN A 287 17.64 -6.83 -20.12
CA ASN A 287 18.50 -5.98 -20.93
C ASN A 287 17.75 -4.99 -21.84
N ALA A 288 16.43 -4.84 -21.68
CA ALA A 288 15.64 -3.95 -22.52
C ALA A 288 15.79 -2.45 -22.21
N PRO A 289 15.94 -2.00 -20.95
CA PRO A 289 16.23 -0.60 -20.69
C PRO A 289 17.57 -0.19 -21.34
N ALA A 290 17.60 0.94 -22.05
CA ALA A 290 18.76 1.30 -22.87
C ALA A 290 19.99 1.75 -22.06
N GLY A 291 19.80 2.25 -20.84
CA GLY A 291 20.86 2.84 -20.01
C GLY A 291 21.20 2.06 -18.73
N ARG A 292 20.49 0.96 -18.45
CA ARG A 292 20.65 0.15 -17.24
C ARG A 292 20.10 -1.25 -17.46
N THR A 293 20.36 -2.15 -16.52
CA THR A 293 19.66 -3.44 -16.46
C THR A 293 18.43 -3.30 -15.59
N MET A 294 17.30 -3.86 -16.02
CA MET A 294 16.08 -3.93 -15.21
C MET A 294 16.35 -4.73 -13.92
N ASP A 295 15.89 -4.21 -12.78
CA ASP A 295 15.96 -4.92 -11.51
C ASP A 295 14.91 -6.04 -11.47
N MET A 296 15.38 -7.24 -11.81
CA MET A 296 14.54 -8.44 -11.82
C MET A 296 14.11 -8.87 -10.40
N GLY A 297 14.67 -8.31 -9.32
CA GLY A 297 14.19 -8.55 -7.95
C GLY A 297 12.96 -7.73 -7.57
N SER A 298 12.70 -6.67 -8.34
CA SER A 298 11.70 -5.65 -8.02
C SER A 298 10.83 -5.33 -9.25
N VAL A 299 10.44 -6.36 -10.02
CA VAL A 299 9.54 -6.19 -11.16
C VAL A 299 8.18 -5.69 -10.65
N ARG A 300 7.70 -4.58 -11.20
CA ARG A 300 6.62 -3.79 -10.60
C ARG A 300 5.30 -3.91 -11.34
N ARG A 301 5.37 -3.96 -12.67
CA ARG A 301 4.19 -3.89 -13.52
C ARG A 301 4.37 -4.72 -14.77
N LEU A 302 3.32 -5.45 -15.11
CA LEU A 302 3.13 -6.07 -16.41
C LEU A 302 1.86 -5.50 -17.04
N GLY A 303 1.94 -5.10 -18.30
CA GLY A 303 0.82 -4.54 -19.06
C GLY A 303 0.60 -5.31 -20.34
N LEU A 304 -0.66 -5.65 -20.62
CA LEU A 304 -1.12 -6.27 -21.87
C LEU A 304 -2.15 -5.34 -22.49
N PHE A 305 -1.83 -4.78 -23.66
CA PHE A 305 -2.71 -3.82 -24.31
C PHE A 305 -2.57 -3.83 -25.82
N VAL A 306 -3.54 -3.24 -26.48
CA VAL A 306 -3.53 -2.92 -27.92
C VAL A 306 -3.48 -1.40 -28.09
N SER A 307 -3.07 -0.96 -29.28
CA SER A 307 -3.00 0.45 -29.60
C SER A 307 -3.94 0.78 -30.76
N ARG A 308 -4.90 1.68 -30.54
CA ARG A 308 -5.83 2.21 -31.58
C ARG A 308 -6.54 1.10 -32.35
N LEU A 309 -7.40 0.34 -31.67
CA LEU A 309 -8.32 -0.57 -32.38
C LEU A 309 -9.37 0.23 -33.16
N GLU A 310 -9.75 -0.31 -34.32
CA GLU A 310 -10.87 0.22 -35.12
C GLU A 310 -12.23 -0.09 -34.48
N GLU A 311 -12.33 -1.25 -33.82
CA GLU A 311 -13.53 -1.74 -33.14
C GLU A 311 -13.16 -2.41 -31.81
N PRO A 312 -14.07 -2.45 -30.81
CA PRO A 312 -13.84 -3.18 -29.57
C PRO A 312 -13.62 -4.68 -29.80
N LYS A 313 -12.71 -5.28 -29.05
CA LYS A 313 -12.35 -6.71 -29.15
C LYS A 313 -12.29 -7.35 -27.78
N THR A 314 -12.30 -8.68 -27.74
CA THR A 314 -12.13 -9.44 -26.50
C THR A 314 -11.00 -10.44 -26.66
N VAL A 315 -10.17 -10.58 -25.63
CA VAL A 315 -9.11 -11.58 -25.54
C VAL A 315 -9.21 -12.26 -24.18
N TYR A 316 -8.83 -13.54 -24.12
CA TYR A 316 -8.80 -14.29 -22.88
C TYR A 316 -7.37 -14.59 -22.45
N LEU A 317 -7.04 -14.32 -21.19
CA LEU A 317 -5.79 -14.73 -20.55
C LEU A 317 -6.05 -16.00 -19.75
N ARG A 318 -5.27 -17.04 -20.02
CA ARG A 318 -5.42 -18.37 -19.38
C ARG A 318 -4.30 -18.71 -18.43
N GLU A 319 -3.09 -18.23 -18.71
CA GLU A 319 -1.92 -18.53 -17.89
C GLU A 319 -0.92 -17.38 -17.92
N ILE A 320 -0.30 -17.12 -16.78
CA ILE A 320 0.85 -16.23 -16.67
C ILE A 320 1.78 -16.72 -15.55
N ARG A 321 2.98 -17.18 -15.92
CA ARG A 321 3.93 -17.77 -14.98
C ARG A 321 5.37 -17.61 -15.42
N LEU A 322 6.28 -17.88 -14.50
CA LEU A 322 7.72 -17.92 -14.73
C LEU A 322 8.22 -19.37 -14.89
N GLU A 323 9.39 -19.52 -15.52
CA GLU A 323 10.13 -20.78 -15.70
C GLU A 323 11.63 -20.61 -15.44
#